data_AF-A0A357TPX3-F1
#
_entry.id   AF-A0A357TPX3-F1
#
_cell.length_a   1.000
_cell.length_b   1.000
_cell.length_c   1.000
_cell.angle_alpha   90.00
_cell.angle_beta   90.00
_cell.angle_gamma   90.00
#
_symmetry.space_group_name_H-M   'P 1'
#
loop_
_entity.id
_entity.type
_entity.pdbx_description
1 polymer ?
#
loop_
_entity_poly.entity_id
_entity_poly.type
_entity_poly.pdbx_seq_one_letter_code
_entity_poly.pdbx_strand_id
1 'polypeptide(L)'
;MTNKKSAGNRVFMANLGKAGTFALNCGHRELKQIESLLGVKITDLSMDSVRTIDCCLYCMVQRDAARKGVGMDKDTFNAALDSLNAAQYLAASRAAAECFKAAFDVPEDGEEAEAPAEGDEKNAKTTPADGTGTEAW
;
A
#
# COMPACT_ATOMS: atom_id res chain seq x y z
N MET A 1 22.88 -8.64 12.52
CA MET A 1 21.79 -7.65 12.35
C MET A 1 21.93 -7.04 10.95
N THR A 2 21.42 -7.75 9.95
CA THR A 2 21.40 -7.27 8.57
C THR A 2 20.27 -6.27 8.43
N ASN A 3 20.65 -5.02 8.15
CA ASN A 3 19.74 -3.91 7.95
C ASN A 3 18.82 -4.27 6.76
N LYS A 4 17.54 -4.58 7.04
CA LYS A 4 16.48 -4.56 6.03
C LYS A 4 16.45 -3.14 5.48
N LYS A 5 17.13 -2.89 4.35
CA LYS A 5 16.85 -1.74 3.51
C LYS A 5 15.44 -1.97 3.00
N SER A 6 14.44 -1.44 3.70
CA SER A 6 13.10 -1.23 3.13
C SER A 6 13.31 -0.65 1.74
N ALA A 7 12.76 -1.33 0.73
CA ALA A 7 12.56 -0.75 -0.59
C ALA A 7 12.12 0.70 -0.38
N GLY A 8 12.92 1.64 -0.92
CA GLY A 8 12.93 3.03 -0.49
C GLY A 8 11.51 3.56 -0.32
N ASN A 9 11.22 4.09 0.87
CA ASN A 9 9.94 4.68 1.23
C ASN A 9 9.72 5.90 0.32
N ARG A 10 9.25 5.70 -0.92
CA ARG A 10 9.01 6.78 -1.89
C ARG A 10 7.87 7.61 -1.34
N VAL A 11 8.21 8.76 -0.76
CA VAL A 11 7.23 9.69 -0.23
C VAL A 11 6.71 10.51 -1.40
N PHE A 12 5.50 10.20 -1.86
CA PHE A 12 4.79 11.01 -2.85
C PHE A 12 4.13 12.19 -2.13
N MET A 13 4.21 13.39 -2.72
CA MET A 13 3.64 14.61 -2.13
C MET A 13 2.79 15.34 -3.17
N ALA A 14 1.61 15.81 -2.76
CA ALA A 14 0.80 16.73 -3.56
C ALA A 14 0.65 18.06 -2.86
N ASN A 15 0.89 19.15 -3.58
CA ASN A 15 0.64 20.51 -3.12
C ASN A 15 -0.68 21.00 -3.75
N LEU A 16 -1.67 21.25 -2.90
CA LEU A 16 -2.99 21.76 -3.30
C LEU A 16 -3.11 23.27 -3.04
N GLY A 17 -2.02 24.01 -3.28
CA GLY A 17 -1.95 25.45 -3.12
C GLY A 17 -2.21 25.87 -1.69
N LYS A 18 -3.26 26.69 -1.49
CA LYS A 18 -3.62 27.21 -0.16
C LYS A 18 -4.12 26.14 0.81
N ALA A 19 -4.62 25.01 0.30
CA ALA A 19 -5.02 23.88 1.14
C ALA A 19 -3.81 23.16 1.77
N GLY A 20 -2.60 23.42 1.26
CA GLY A 20 -1.34 22.91 1.80
C GLY A 20 -0.78 21.72 1.03
N THR A 21 0.22 21.07 1.64
CA THR A 21 0.92 19.92 1.06
C THR A 21 0.57 18.65 1.82
N PHE A 22 0.24 17.59 1.08
CA PHE A 22 -0.22 16.32 1.60
C PHE A 22 0.70 15.18 1.18
N ALA A 23 0.97 14.28 2.12
CA ALA A 23 1.67 13.04 1.83
C ALA A 23 0.70 12.05 1.20
N LEU A 24 1.04 11.56 0.02
CA LEU A 24 0.25 10.58 -0.70
C LEU A 24 0.73 9.18 -0.34
N ASN A 25 -0.22 8.35 0.08
CA ASN A 25 -0.01 6.94 0.33
C ASN A 25 -1.25 6.19 -0.17
N CYS A 26 -1.04 5.25 -1.08
CA CYS A 26 -2.10 4.44 -1.65
C CYS A 26 -2.00 3.02 -1.10
N GLY A 27 -2.64 2.76 0.05
CA GLY A 27 -2.73 1.44 0.66
C GLY A 27 -4.07 0.76 0.41
N HIS A 28 -4.26 -0.44 0.94
CA HIS A 28 -5.49 -1.23 0.79
C HIS A 28 -6.78 -0.46 1.11
N ARG A 29 -6.72 0.42 2.12
CA ARG A 29 -7.87 1.24 2.51
C ARG A 29 -8.22 2.27 1.44
N GLU A 30 -7.22 2.97 0.93
CA GLU A 30 -7.39 3.98 -0.10
C GLU A 30 -7.85 3.32 -1.41
N LEU A 31 -7.30 2.16 -1.77
CA LEU A 31 -7.75 1.38 -2.93
C LEU A 31 -9.24 1.01 -2.85
N LYS A 32 -9.70 0.47 -1.72
CA LYS A 32 -11.14 0.17 -1.50
C LYS A 32 -12.03 1.41 -1.59
N GLN A 33 -11.54 2.55 -1.09
CA GLN A 33 -12.29 3.80 -1.16
C GLN A 33 -12.39 4.31 -2.61
N ILE A 34 -11.32 4.20 -3.39
CA ILE A 34 -11.30 4.53 -4.81
C ILE A 34 -12.32 3.67 -5.58
N GLU A 35 -12.33 2.35 -5.37
CA GLU A 35 -13.32 1.45 -5.97
C GLU A 35 -14.76 1.88 -5.65
N SER A 36 -15.02 2.22 -4.39
CA SER A 36 -16.34 2.68 -3.93
C SER A 36 -16.78 3.99 -4.60
N LEU A 37 -15.86 4.96 -4.71
CA LEU A 37 -16.16 6.27 -5.32
C LEU A 37 -16.37 6.20 -6.84
N LEU A 38 -15.64 5.30 -7.51
CA LEU A 38 -15.70 5.16 -8.96
C LEU A 38 -16.70 4.09 -9.42
N GLY A 39 -17.11 3.18 -8.53
CA GLY A 39 -18.03 2.08 -8.84
C GLY A 39 -17.41 1.01 -9.75
N VAL A 40 -16.08 0.92 -9.78
CA VAL A 40 -15.32 0.00 -10.63
C VAL A 40 -14.29 -0.74 -9.80
N LYS A 41 -13.95 -1.96 -10.21
CA LYS A 41 -12.91 -2.75 -9.54
C LYS A 41 -11.53 -2.18 -9.83
N ILE A 42 -10.63 -2.34 -8.88
CA ILE A 42 -9.24 -1.87 -8.98
C ILE A 42 -8.47 -2.51 -10.13
N THR A 43 -8.83 -3.74 -10.49
CA THR A 43 -8.26 -4.47 -11.63
C THR A 43 -8.61 -3.86 -12.98
N ASP A 44 -9.72 -3.12 -13.03
CA ASP A 44 -10.25 -2.52 -14.26
C ASP A 44 -9.98 -1.01 -14.31
N LEU A 45 -9.28 -0.47 -13.30
CA LEU A 45 -8.99 0.96 -13.18
C LEU A 45 -7.79 1.35 -14.05
N SER A 46 -8.01 2.29 -14.96
CA SER A 46 -6.94 2.94 -15.74
C SER A 46 -6.73 4.38 -15.31
N MET A 47 -5.46 4.83 -15.34
CA MET A 47 -5.04 6.18 -14.98
C MET A 47 -5.10 7.17 -16.16
N ASP A 48 -6.08 6.98 -17.05
CA ASP A 48 -6.25 7.80 -18.26
C ASP A 48 -7.38 8.82 -18.13
N SER A 49 -8.19 8.69 -17.08
CA SER A 49 -9.31 9.59 -16.79
C SER A 49 -8.93 10.59 -15.70
N VAL A 50 -9.18 11.88 -15.98
CA VAL A 50 -9.12 12.97 -15.00
C VAL A 50 -9.91 12.62 -13.74
N ARG A 51 -11.12 12.08 -13.90
CA ARG A 51 -11.97 11.67 -12.78
C ARG A 51 -11.32 10.58 -11.92
N THR A 52 -10.67 9.60 -12.55
CA THR A 52 -9.98 8.54 -11.82
C THR A 52 -8.82 9.11 -11.01
N ILE A 53 -8.01 9.96 -11.63
CA ILE A 53 -6.86 10.61 -10.97
C ILE A 53 -7.32 11.48 -9.81
N ASP A 54 -8.37 12.28 -9.98
CA ASP A 54 -8.92 13.14 -8.94
C ASP A 54 -9.48 12.33 -7.77
N CYS A 55 -10.18 11.21 -8.03
CA CYS A 55 -10.64 10.31 -6.98
C CYS A 55 -9.47 9.66 -6.21
N CYS A 56 -8.40 9.26 -6.91
CA CYS A 56 -7.21 8.74 -6.26
C CYS A 56 -6.55 9.79 -5.38
N LEU A 57 -6.34 10.98 -5.92
CA LEU A 57 -5.76 12.11 -5.20
C LEU A 57 -6.61 12.46 -3.97
N TYR A 58 -7.93 12.54 -4.12
CA TYR A 58 -8.86 12.81 -3.02
C TYR A 58 -8.73 11.80 -1.88
N CYS A 59 -8.77 10.49 -2.16
CA CYS A 59 -8.68 9.46 -1.13
C CYS A 59 -7.37 9.55 -0.35
N MET A 60 -6.25 9.78 -1.04
CA MET A 60 -4.93 9.91 -0.41
C MET A 60 -4.80 11.19 0.41
N VAL A 61 -5.26 12.33 -0.14
CA VAL A 61 -5.24 13.63 0.55
C VAL A 61 -6.14 13.62 1.77
N GLN A 62 -7.35 13.08 1.66
CA GLN A 62 -8.29 12.98 2.78
C GLN A 62 -7.68 12.20 3.95
N ARG A 63 -6.95 11.13 3.66
CA ARG A 63 -6.31 10.32 4.70
C ARG A 63 -5.25 11.12 5.46
N ASP A 64 -4.39 11.82 4.73
CA ASP A 64 -3.32 12.61 5.32
C ASP A 64 -3.87 13.85 6.06
N ALA A 65 -4.89 14.50 5.50
CA ALA A 65 -5.61 15.58 6.15
C ALA A 65 -6.22 15.12 7.49
N ALA A 66 -6.88 13.96 7.51
CA ALA A 66 -7.42 13.37 8.73
C ALA A 66 -6.33 13.06 9.77
N ARG A 67 -5.13 12.61 9.34
CA ARG A 67 -3.98 12.41 10.26
C ARG A 67 -3.46 13.73 10.84
N LYS A 68 -3.54 14.82 10.08
CA LYS A 68 -3.15 16.18 10.49
C LYS A 68 -4.24 16.90 11.29
N GLY A 69 -5.42 16.30 11.48
CA GLY A 69 -6.57 16.95 12.11
C GLY A 69 -7.20 18.05 11.26
N VAL A 70 -6.93 18.05 9.94
CA VAL A 70 -7.50 18.99 8.97
C VAL A 70 -8.66 18.29 8.27
N GLY A 71 -9.85 18.89 8.31
CA GLY A 71 -11.00 18.38 7.56
C GLY A 71 -10.76 18.52 6.06
N MET A 72 -10.86 17.42 5.31
CA MET A 72 -10.84 17.43 3.86
C MET A 72 -12.04 16.62 3.34
N ASP A 73 -13.17 17.30 3.21
CA ASP A 73 -14.33 16.79 2.51
C ASP A 73 -14.21 17.02 1.00
N LYS A 74 -15.19 16.50 0.25
CA LYS A 74 -15.20 16.55 -1.20
C LYS A 74 -15.26 18.00 -1.72
N ASP A 75 -16.05 18.85 -1.09
CA ASP A 75 -16.27 20.22 -1.55
C ASP A 75 -15.02 21.08 -1.32
N THR A 76 -14.36 20.91 -0.17
CA THR A 76 -13.08 21.55 0.16
C THR A 76 -11.99 21.09 -0.81
N PHE A 77 -11.95 19.80 -1.14
CA PHE A 77 -10.99 19.26 -2.10
C PHE A 77 -11.20 19.81 -3.50
N ASN A 78 -12.45 19.84 -3.99
CA ASN A 78 -12.77 20.39 -5.32
C ASN A 78 -12.41 21.88 -5.40
N ALA A 79 -12.77 22.66 -4.37
CA ALA A 79 -12.38 24.07 -4.29
C ALA A 79 -10.86 24.26 -4.28
N ALA A 80 -10.11 23.34 -3.66
CA ALA A 80 -8.66 23.35 -3.70
C ALA A 80 -8.13 23.09 -5.12
N LEU A 81 -8.67 22.09 -5.82
CA LEU A 81 -8.32 21.81 -7.23
C LEU A 81 -8.63 22.98 -8.16
N ASP A 82 -9.81 23.59 -8.04
CA ASP A 82 -10.24 24.73 -8.85
C ASP A 82 -9.35 25.96 -8.65
N SER A 83 -8.69 26.06 -7.49
CA SER A 83 -7.76 27.15 -7.18
C SER A 83 -6.35 26.95 -7.76
N LEU A 84 -6.05 25.76 -8.28
CA LEU A 84 -4.75 25.45 -8.86
C LEU A 84 -4.61 26.00 -10.28
N ASN A 85 -3.43 26.48 -10.61
CA ASN A 85 -3.08 26.67 -12.02
C ASN A 85 -2.78 25.32 -12.70
N ALA A 86 -2.76 25.32 -14.04
CA ALA A 86 -2.56 24.10 -14.82
C ALA A 86 -1.28 23.33 -14.46
N ALA A 87 -0.18 24.03 -14.17
CA ALA A 87 1.09 23.38 -13.81
C ALA A 87 1.01 22.70 -12.43
N GLN A 88 0.37 23.34 -11.46
CA GLN A 88 0.16 22.78 -10.12
C GLN A 88 -0.78 21.58 -10.16
N TYR A 89 -1.89 21.68 -10.90
CA TYR A 89 -2.82 20.58 -11.08
C TYR A 89 -2.11 19.38 -11.71
N LEU A 90 -1.39 19.56 -12.82
CA LEU A 90 -0.64 18.49 -13.47
C LEU A 90 0.40 17.84 -12.55
N ALA A 91 1.08 18.61 -11.71
CA ALA A 91 2.03 18.06 -10.74
C ALA A 91 1.34 17.18 -9.69
N ALA A 92 0.21 17.63 -9.13
CA ALA A 92 -0.58 16.86 -8.16
C ALA A 92 -1.16 15.58 -8.79
N SER A 93 -1.70 15.67 -10.00
CA SER A 93 -2.21 14.53 -10.77
C SER A 93 -1.14 13.49 -11.06
N ARG A 94 0.08 13.93 -11.45
CA ARG A 94 1.21 13.02 -11.68
C ARG A 94 1.64 12.32 -10.40
N ALA A 95 1.77 13.06 -9.30
CA ALA A 95 2.12 12.48 -8.00
C ALA A 95 1.10 11.43 -7.55
N ALA A 96 -0.20 11.68 -7.74
CA ALA A 96 -1.25 10.72 -7.44
C ALA A 96 -1.17 9.47 -8.33
N ALA A 97 -0.98 9.64 -9.64
CA ALA A 97 -0.87 8.53 -10.58
C ALA A 97 0.37 7.66 -10.31
N GLU A 98 1.51 8.27 -9.98
CA GLU A 98 2.73 7.54 -9.60
C GLU A 98 2.57 6.82 -8.26
N CYS A 99 1.95 7.46 -7.27
CA CYS A 99 1.66 6.84 -5.98
C CYS A 99 0.75 5.62 -6.13
N PHE A 100 -0.28 5.74 -6.97
CA PHE A 100 -1.16 4.61 -7.29
C PHE A 100 -0.40 3.48 -7.98
N LYS A 101 0.38 3.78 -9.02
CA LYS A 101 1.19 2.75 -9.72
C LYS A 101 2.14 2.04 -8.77
N ALA A 102 2.80 2.79 -7.89
CA ALA A 102 3.71 2.25 -6.88
C ALA A 102 3.02 1.30 -5.87
N ALA A 103 1.70 1.38 -5.71
CA ALA A 103 0.96 0.44 -4.85
C ALA A 103 0.86 -0.97 -5.44
N PHE A 104 1.00 -1.11 -6.76
CA PHE A 104 1.00 -2.39 -7.48
C PHE A 104 2.40 -2.84 -7.90
N ASP A 105 3.34 -1.90 -7.95
CA ASP A 105 4.76 -2.14 -8.20
C ASP A 105 5.43 -2.64 -6.91
N VAL A 106 4.97 -3.80 -6.42
CA VAL A 106 5.68 -4.57 -5.40
C VAL A 106 6.89 -5.15 -6.13
N PRO A 107 8.14 -4.75 -5.81
CA PRO A 107 9.28 -5.51 -6.30
C PRO A 107 9.05 -6.95 -5.86
N GLU A 108 9.17 -7.90 -6.79
CA GLU A 108 9.43 -9.29 -6.44
C GLU A 108 10.76 -9.31 -5.67
N ASP A 109 10.73 -8.98 -4.38
CA ASP A 109 11.74 -9.45 -3.45
C ASP A 109 11.60 -10.96 -3.52
N GLY A 110 12.62 -11.56 -4.13
CA GLY A 110 12.58 -12.91 -4.65
C GLY A 110 11.98 -13.89 -3.66
N GLU A 111 11.20 -14.81 -4.19
CA GLU A 111 11.19 -16.15 -3.63
C GLU A 111 12.67 -16.56 -3.45
N GLU A 112 13.18 -16.43 -2.22
CA GLU A 112 14.04 -17.48 -1.70
C GLU A 112 13.16 -18.72 -1.80
N ALA A 113 13.28 -19.43 -2.94
CA ALA A 113 12.96 -20.83 -2.98
C ALA A 113 13.62 -21.40 -1.74
N GLU A 114 12.81 -21.88 -0.78
CA GLU A 114 13.32 -22.65 0.33
C GLU A 114 14.15 -23.77 -0.31
N ALA A 115 15.48 -23.62 -0.27
CA ALA A 115 16.36 -24.71 -0.57
C ALA A 115 15.90 -25.84 0.36
N PRO A 116 15.59 -27.05 -0.15
CA PRO A 116 15.22 -28.15 0.72
C PRO A 116 16.37 -28.29 1.71
N ALA A 117 16.09 -28.08 3.01
CA ALA A 117 17.09 -28.10 4.04
C ALA A 117 17.82 -29.46 3.98
N GLU A 118 19.04 -29.43 3.45
CA GLU A 118 19.93 -30.56 3.41
C GLU A 118 20.37 -30.82 4.86
N GLY A 119 19.89 -31.95 5.40
CA GLY A 119 20.31 -32.64 6.61
C GLY A 119 21.03 -31.86 7.71
N ASP A 120 20.30 -31.52 8.78
CA ASP A 120 20.89 -31.40 10.11
C ASP A 120 20.58 -32.68 10.91
N GLU A 121 21.43 -33.70 10.73
CA GLU A 121 21.52 -34.87 11.59
C GLU A 121 21.97 -34.44 12.99
N LYS A 122 21.04 -34.02 13.86
CA LYS A 122 21.12 -34.16 15.32
C LYS A 122 19.86 -33.64 16.00
N ASN A 123 18.79 -34.42 15.93
CA ASN A 123 17.90 -34.50 17.07
C ASN A 123 17.31 -35.92 17.14
N ALA A 124 17.98 -36.77 17.91
CA ALA A 124 17.49 -38.09 18.25
C ALA A 124 16.12 -37.96 18.93
N LYS A 125 15.11 -38.65 18.40
CA LYS A 125 13.85 -38.87 19.12
C LYS A 125 14.16 -39.70 20.37
N THR A 126 14.12 -39.08 21.54
CA THR A 126 13.99 -39.82 22.80
C THR A 126 12.57 -40.35 22.89
N THR A 127 12.38 -41.58 22.43
CA THR A 127 11.20 -42.41 22.67
C THR A 127 10.99 -42.58 24.18
N PRO A 128 9.80 -42.32 24.75
CA PRO A 128 9.48 -42.79 26.09
C PRO A 128 9.46 -44.32 26.07
N ALA A 129 10.19 -44.96 26.97
CA ALA A 129 10.24 -46.41 27.10
C ALA A 129 8.82 -46.95 27.36
N ASP A 130 8.27 -47.61 26.34
CA ASP A 130 7.04 -48.38 26.41
C ASP A 130 7.27 -49.56 27.37
N GLY A 131 6.50 -49.58 28.45
CA GLY A 131 6.56 -50.60 29.47
C GLY A 131 6.20 -51.95 28.86
N THR A 132 7.14 -52.89 28.97
CA THR A 132 7.00 -54.29 28.58
C THR A 132 5.70 -54.89 29.11
N GLY A 133 4.74 -55.12 28.22
CA GLY A 133 3.71 -56.14 28.38
C GLY A 133 4.32 -57.49 28.05
N THR A 134 4.47 -58.36 29.05
CA THR A 134 4.65 -59.80 28.84
C THR A 134 3.30 -60.46 29.11
N GLU A 135 2.58 -60.83 28.04
CA GLU A 135 1.62 -61.94 28.07
C GLU A 135 2.45 -63.23 27.99
N ALA A 136 2.46 -64.05 29.05
CA ALA A 136 1.58 -65.20 29.30
C ALA A 136 2.26 -66.51 28.86
N TRP A 137 1.94 -67.59 29.58
CA TRP A 137 2.03 -68.94 29.02
C TRP A 137 1.07 -69.08 27.83
#